data_AF-A0A3M1YCW5-F1
#
_entry.id   AF-A0A3M1YCW5-F1
#
_cell.length_a   1.000
_cell.length_b   1.000
_cell.length_c   1.000
_cell.angle_alpha   90.00
_cell.angle_beta   90.00
_cell.angle_gamma   90.00
#
_symmetry.space_group_name_H-M   'P 1'
#
loop_
_entity.id
_entity.type
_entity.pdbx_description
1 polymer ?
#
loop_
_entity_poly.entity_id
_entity_poly.type
_entity_poly.pdbx_seq_one_letter_code
_entity_poly.pdbx_strand_id
1 'polypeptide(L)' 'MQEAYIITGYRTAVGKANRGAFRNTRPDDLGAEVVKHLVAQVPQLDPA' A
#
# COMPACT_ATOMS: atom_id res chain seq x y z
N MET A 1 22.39 -17.73 -5.89
CA MET A 1 21.20 -16.88 -6.07
C MET A 1 20.37 -17.01 -4.81
N GLN A 2 19.92 -15.90 -4.20
CA GLN A 2 19.03 -15.97 -3.04
C GLN A 2 17.59 -16.21 -3.51
N GLU A 3 16.85 -17.01 -2.75
CA GLU A 3 15.43 -17.26 -3.00
C GLU A 3 14.61 -16.05 -2.54
N ALA A 4 13.67 -15.62 -3.40
CA ALA A 4 12.78 -14.51 -3.10
C ALA A 4 11.44 -15.03 -2.58
N TYR A 5 10.95 -14.43 -1.50
CA TYR A 5 9.68 -14.80 -0.87
C TYR A 5 8.75 -13.59 -0.78
N ILE A 6 7.45 -13.85 -0.90
CA ILE A 6 6.40 -12.87 -0.66
C ILE A 6 5.99 -12.99 0.81
N ILE A 7 6.26 -11.97 1.61
CA ILE A 7 5.96 -11.98 3.05
C ILE A 7 4.53 -11.51 3.33
N THR A 8 4.08 -10.46 2.65
CA THR A 8 2.73 -9.89 2.79
C THR A 8 2.31 -9.13 1.52
N GLY A 9 1.03 -8.79 1.41
CA GLY A 9 0.48 -8.00 0.31
C GLY A 9 -0.80 -7.28 0.72
N TYR A 10 -0.94 -6.03 0.28
CA TYR A 10 -2.11 -5.19 0.54
C TYR A 10 -2.41 -4.31 -0.67
N ARG A 11 -3.66 -3.85 -0.76
CA ARG A 11 -4.10 -2.94 -1.82
C ARG A 11 -5.16 -2.00 -1.28
N THR A 12 -5.32 -0.85 -1.94
CA THR A 12 -6.45 0.03 -1.67
C THR A 12 -7.77 -0.63 -2.11
N ALA A 13 -8.89 -0.09 -1.63
CA ALA A 13 -10.17 -0.33 -2.28
C ALA A 13 -10.12 0.18 -3.74
N VAL A 14 -11.07 -0.26 -4.57
CA VAL A 14 -11.24 0.24 -5.94
C VAL A 14 -12.38 1.24 -5.94
N GLY A 15 -12.06 2.51 -6.17
CA GLY A 15 -13.05 3.58 -6.31
C GLY A 15 -13.53 3.71 -7.74
N LYS A 16 -14.82 4.06 -7.92
CA LYS A 16 -15.35 4.44 -9.24
C LYS A 16 -14.68 5.72 -9.75
N ALA A 17 -14.23 5.73 -11.00
CA ALA A 17 -13.66 6.94 -11.61
C ALA A 17 -14.68 8.10 -11.61
N ASN A 18 -14.20 9.32 -11.34
CA ASN A 18 -14.93 10.60 -11.30
C ASN A 18 -16.06 10.73 -10.26
N ARG A 19 -16.65 9.63 -9.78
CA ARG A 19 -17.80 9.62 -8.85
C ARG A 19 -17.57 8.76 -7.61
N GLY A 20 -16.37 8.23 -7.42
CA GLY A 20 -16.02 7.36 -6.30
C GLY A 20 -15.35 8.07 -5.13
N ALA A 21 -14.95 7.27 -4.15
CA ALA A 21 -14.32 7.71 -2.90
C ALA A 21 -12.98 8.43 -3.13
N PHE A 22 -12.17 7.98 -4.09
CA PHE A 22 -10.84 8.52 -4.33
C PHE A 22 -10.77 9.65 -5.36
N ARG A 23 -11.91 10.23 -5.79
CA ARG A 23 -11.93 11.25 -6.85
C ARG A 23 -11.10 12.50 -6.54
N ASN A 24 -10.89 12.79 -5.25
CA ASN A 24 -10.15 13.95 -4.76
C ASN A 24 -8.83 13.56 -4.09
N THR A 25 -8.43 12.29 -4.17
CA THR A 25 -7.19 11.78 -3.54
C THR A 25 -6.12 11.66 -4.61
N ARG A 26 -4.89 12.13 -4.32
CA ARG A 26 -3.78 11.96 -5.26
C ARG A 26 -3.31 10.50 -5.25
N PRO A 27 -2.82 9.97 -6.37
CA PRO A 27 -2.31 8.60 -6.43
C PRO A 27 -1.11 8.37 -5.51
N ASP A 28 -0.26 9.37 -5.33
CA ASP A 28 0.90 9.30 -4.41
C ASP A 28 0.46 9.08 -2.96
N ASP A 29 -0.62 9.75 -2.53
CA ASP A 29 -1.17 9.60 -1.19
C ASP A 29 -1.72 8.18 -0.98
N LEU A 30 -2.40 7.62 -2.00
CA LEU A 30 -2.88 6.24 -1.97
C LEU A 30 -1.74 5.23 -1.85
N GLY A 31 -0.65 5.45 -2.61
CA GLY A 31 0.55 4.61 -2.54
C GLY A 31 1.23 4.69 -1.18
N ALA A 32 1.41 5.91 -0.65
CA ALA A 32 2.01 6.14 0.66
C ALA A 32 1.22 5.46 1.78
N GLU A 33 -0.12 5.49 1.71
CA GLU A 33 -0.97 4.84 2.70
C GLU A 33 -0.80 3.32 2.69
N VAL A 34 -0.70 2.70 1.51
CA VAL A 34 -0.45 1.26 1.38
C VAL A 34 0.92 0.89 1.96
N VAL A 35 1.96 1.66 1.66
CA VAL A 35 3.31 1.40 2.20
C VAL A 35 3.32 1.51 3.73
N LYS A 36 2.74 2.58 4.28
CA LYS A 36 2.60 2.76 5.74
C LYS A 36 1.87 1.59 6.40
N HIS A 37 0.76 1.15 5.79
CA HIS A 37 -0.01 0.01 6.29
C HIS A 37 0.81 -1.29 6.28
N LEU A 38 1.52 -1.57 5.19
CA LEU A 38 2.35 -2.77 5.07
C LEU A 38 3.51 -2.78 6.07
N VAL A 39 4.22 -1.66 6.24
CA VAL A 39 5.30 -1.55 7.22
C VAL A 39 4.76 -1.75 8.64
N ALA A 40 3.58 -1.19 8.96
CA ALA A 40 2.94 -1.38 10.27
C ALA A 40 2.54 -2.85 10.53
N GLN A 41 2.22 -3.63 9.50
CA GLN A 41 1.90 -5.06 9.63
C GLN A 41 3.12 -5.95 9.87
N VAL A 42 4.33 -5.47 9.53
CA VAL A 42 5.58 -6.22 9.66
C VAL A 42 6.51 -5.50 10.63
N PRO A 43 6.26 -5.56 11.95
CA PRO A 43 7.03 -4.81 12.95
C PRO A 43 8.51 -5.23 13.06
N GLN A 44 8.88 -6.33 12.41
CA GLN A 44 10.24 -6.88 12.36
C GLN A 44 11.07 -6.29 11.20
N LEU A 45 10.43 -5.58 10.27
CA LEU A 45 11.08 -4.94 9.14
C LEU A 45 11.75 -3.64 9.59
N ASP A 46 13.04 -3.46 9.29
CA ASP A 46 13.72 -2.18 9.43
C ASP A 46 13.33 -1.26 8.26
N PRO A 47 12.67 -0.11 8.52
CA PRO A 47 12.20 0.78 7.46
C PRO A 47 13.23 1.85 7.03
N ALA A 48 14.43 1.87 7.63
CA ALA A 48 15.48 2.87 7.38
C ALA A 48 16.50 2.46 6.30
#